data_AF-A0A9Q8ZHT4-F1
#
_entry.id   AF-A0A9Q8ZHT4-F1
#
_cell.length_a   1.000
_cell.length_b   1.000
_cell.length_c   1.000
_cell.angle_alpha   90.00
_cell.angle_beta   90.00
_cell.angle_gamma   90.00
#
_symmetry.space_group_name_H-M   'P 1'
#
loop_
_entity.id
_entity.type
_entity.pdbx_description
1 polymer ?
#
loop_
_entity_poly.entity_id
_entity_poly.type
_entity_poly.pdbx_seq_one_letter_code
_entity_poly.pdbx_strand_id
1 'polypeptide(L)'
;MAGTQRPLTTQPLLRHSSPSPDLAFAKEPALPFSLHGPEYGDDTVFTSDEEDNVADEIAPRPGFWKRLRMSIRRRHGKSHTDDVLGRLRLPDEKKQHKKYRVKKKHAARACVVIPLLVVIFFGVLHIVNVLLGYVPVFLDDHALPGLDWNQYDQAHLLDITRDVTPVPCHSHNDYWRRVPLYDALHWGCTGVEADVWLFDGNLFVGHNTNALTQNNTFRSMYVDPLTAMLDHKNALSEFTTPSTIKNGVFDTQPSQTLVLLVDFKNDGHEIFPVVSEQISGLREKGYLTYYNGTSVVSGAITIVATGNAPFDLITANSTYRDIFFDAPLDKLVEESSSSTTTSKRDGQGTVGTTPTSHFDSTNSYYASVNFGTTVGWLWFGHFSEAQLQKVRAQIHAAEQRGLKSRYWSAPKWPIGLRNRIWNVLVEEGVGYLNGDDLKGMTELNWDVRRHWSAWP
;
A
#
# COMPACT_ATOMS: atom_id res chain seq x y z
N MET A 1 11.77 -1.59 42.03
CA MET A 1 12.41 -2.08 40.78
C MET A 1 11.49 -1.74 39.61
N ALA A 2 12.03 -1.68 38.40
CA ALA A 2 11.41 -0.98 37.26
C ALA A 2 10.04 -1.53 36.85
N GLY A 3 9.08 -0.62 36.63
CA GLY A 3 7.88 -0.85 35.83
C GLY A 3 7.94 0.05 34.60
N THR A 4 8.35 -0.50 33.47
CA THR A 4 8.52 0.26 32.22
C THR A 4 7.15 0.61 31.62
N GLN A 5 6.67 1.82 31.87
CA GLN A 5 5.52 2.36 31.13
C GLN A 5 5.93 2.55 29.67
N ARG A 6 5.18 1.95 28.73
CA ARG A 6 5.27 2.30 27.31
C ARG A 6 4.78 3.75 27.15
N PRO A 7 5.44 4.60 26.35
CA PRO A 7 4.87 5.89 26.00
C PRO A 7 3.58 5.69 25.19
N LEU A 8 2.57 6.51 25.46
CA LEU A 8 1.40 6.64 24.61
C LEU A 8 1.85 7.17 23.24
N THR A 9 1.59 6.41 22.18
CA THR A 9 1.91 6.77 20.81
C THR A 9 1.12 8.00 20.38
N THR A 10 1.76 9.17 20.36
CA THR A 10 1.21 10.43 19.80
C THR A 10 1.27 10.43 18.27
N GLN A 11 0.82 9.36 17.63
CA GLN A 11 0.86 9.20 16.18
C GLN A 11 -0.26 10.02 15.52
N PRO A 12 0.06 10.99 14.64
CA PRO A 12 -0.94 11.88 14.04
C PRO A 12 -1.88 11.12 13.09
N LEU A 13 -1.37 10.12 12.38
CA LEU A 13 -2.12 9.33 11.40
C LEU A 13 -3.18 8.40 12.03
N LEU A 14 -2.99 7.93 13.27
CA LEU A 14 -3.94 7.02 13.93
C LEU A 14 -5.03 7.72 14.76
N ARG A 15 -5.07 9.06 14.82
CA ARG A 15 -6.10 9.78 15.61
C ARG A 15 -7.52 9.63 15.08
N HIS A 16 -7.69 9.25 13.80
CA HIS A 16 -8.99 9.26 13.13
C HIS A 16 -9.76 7.93 13.22
N SER A 17 -9.15 6.85 13.71
CA SER A 17 -9.83 5.56 13.94
C SER A 17 -10.60 5.52 15.27
N SER A 18 -11.63 6.37 15.42
CA SER A 18 -12.57 6.29 16.54
C SER A 18 -13.85 5.54 16.11
N PRO A 19 -14.22 4.41 16.74
CA PRO A 19 -15.46 3.71 16.42
C PRO A 19 -16.68 4.51 16.91
N SER A 20 -17.76 4.49 16.13
CA SER A 20 -19.05 5.05 16.56
C SER A 20 -19.57 4.33 17.82
N PRO A 21 -20.23 5.03 18.76
CA PRO A 21 -20.71 4.41 20.00
C PRO A 21 -21.96 3.56 19.74
N ASP A 22 -21.84 2.25 19.93
CA ASP A 22 -22.97 1.32 19.83
C ASP A 22 -23.99 1.51 20.98
N LEU A 23 -25.26 1.36 20.63
CA LEU A 23 -26.40 1.42 21.55
C LEU A 23 -26.38 0.25 22.54
N ALA A 24 -26.27 0.59 23.83
CA ALA A 24 -26.32 -0.40 24.90
C ALA A 24 -27.71 -1.05 25.02
N PHE A 25 -27.77 -2.38 24.88
CA PHE A 25 -28.87 -3.19 25.41
C PHE A 25 -28.40 -3.96 26.64
N ALA A 26 -29.07 -3.69 27.76
CA ALA A 26 -28.74 -4.27 29.05
C ALA A 26 -29.01 -5.78 29.09
N LYS A 27 -28.18 -6.50 29.85
CA LYS A 27 -28.35 -7.93 30.15
C LYS A 27 -28.04 -8.17 31.62
N GLU A 28 -29.08 -8.40 32.41
CA GLU A 28 -28.95 -8.85 33.81
C GLU A 28 -29.10 -10.39 33.93
N PRO A 29 -28.67 -11.00 35.05
CA PRO A 29 -28.16 -12.38 35.03
C PRO A 29 -28.94 -13.38 35.91
N ALA A 30 -28.69 -14.67 35.70
CA ALA A 30 -28.78 -15.71 36.74
C ALA A 30 -27.90 -16.93 36.38
N LEU A 31 -27.46 -17.67 37.41
CA LEU A 31 -26.51 -18.79 37.36
C LEU A 31 -27.24 -20.18 37.46
N PRO A 32 -26.65 -21.31 37.92
CA PRO A 32 -26.15 -22.38 37.05
C PRO A 32 -26.71 -23.80 37.43
N PHE A 33 -25.92 -24.87 37.20
CA PHE A 33 -26.16 -26.33 37.42
C PHE A 33 -26.94 -27.07 36.31
N SER A 34 -26.77 -28.39 36.08
CA SER A 34 -25.60 -29.32 36.17
C SER A 34 -25.96 -30.65 35.47
N LEU A 35 -24.99 -31.53 35.22
CA LEU A 35 -25.17 -32.83 34.53
C LEU A 35 -25.98 -33.86 35.33
N HIS A 36 -26.84 -34.64 34.66
CA HIS A 36 -26.94 -36.11 34.75
C HIS A 36 -27.86 -36.71 33.65
N GLY A 37 -27.60 -37.95 33.22
CA GLY A 37 -28.59 -38.89 32.67
C GLY A 37 -28.68 -40.11 33.61
N PRO A 38 -29.12 -41.32 33.18
CA PRO A 38 -29.69 -41.75 31.89
C PRO A 38 -31.00 -42.61 32.08
N GLU A 39 -31.24 -43.58 31.18
CA GLU A 39 -32.02 -44.85 31.33
C GLU A 39 -33.44 -45.05 30.74
N TYR A 40 -33.60 -46.23 30.10
CA TYR A 40 -34.78 -47.13 29.88
C TYR A 40 -36.13 -46.58 29.34
N GLY A 41 -36.99 -47.35 28.67
CA GLY A 41 -36.99 -48.74 28.14
C GLY A 41 -38.00 -48.83 26.97
N ASP A 42 -37.78 -49.63 25.93
CA ASP A 42 -38.36 -50.97 25.69
C ASP A 42 -39.88 -51.09 25.87
N ASP A 43 -40.57 -51.58 24.83
CA ASP A 43 -41.85 -52.28 24.97
C ASP A 43 -42.16 -53.16 23.74
N THR A 44 -42.78 -54.31 23.99
CA THR A 44 -42.86 -55.50 23.10
C THR A 44 -44.26 -55.72 22.49
N VAL A 45 -44.44 -56.84 21.76
CA VAL A 45 -45.67 -57.67 21.51
C VAL A 45 -45.96 -57.96 20.01
N PHE A 46 -46.48 -59.12 19.56
CA PHE A 46 -46.27 -60.56 19.89
C PHE A 46 -47.04 -61.44 18.87
N THR A 47 -46.41 -62.46 18.22
CA THR A 47 -47.04 -63.68 17.59
C THR A 47 -48.13 -63.50 16.50
N SER A 48 -48.53 -64.47 15.65
CA SER A 48 -48.03 -65.77 15.14
C SER A 48 -48.78 -66.01 13.77
N ASP A 49 -48.46 -66.96 12.88
CA ASP A 49 -48.69 -68.42 12.92
C ASP A 49 -47.99 -69.12 11.73
N GLU A 50 -48.01 -70.46 11.69
CA GLU A 50 -47.26 -71.35 10.78
C GLU A 50 -48.02 -71.74 9.50
N GLU A 51 -47.31 -72.00 8.38
CA GLU A 51 -47.23 -73.31 7.70
C GLU A 51 -46.54 -73.27 6.30
N ASP A 52 -45.49 -74.09 6.18
CA ASP A 52 -45.07 -74.93 5.03
C ASP A 52 -44.80 -74.44 3.58
N ASN A 53 -43.51 -74.61 3.23
CA ASN A 53 -42.98 -75.25 2.00
C ASN A 53 -43.15 -74.59 0.62
N VAL A 54 -42.04 -74.03 0.09
CA VAL A 54 -41.17 -74.65 -0.94
C VAL A 54 -39.93 -73.76 -1.16
N ALA A 55 -38.74 -74.35 -1.19
CA ALA A 55 -37.48 -73.61 -1.25
C ALA A 55 -37.05 -73.27 -2.69
N ASP A 56 -36.88 -71.97 -2.98
CA ASP A 56 -36.18 -71.49 -4.18
C ASP A 56 -35.30 -70.28 -3.80
N GLU A 57 -34.05 -70.58 -3.39
CA GLU A 57 -33.17 -69.60 -2.75
C GLU A 57 -32.48 -68.67 -3.78
N ILE A 58 -33.10 -67.52 -4.07
CA ILE A 58 -32.47 -66.46 -4.87
C ILE A 58 -31.33 -65.82 -4.05
N ALA A 59 -30.12 -66.35 -4.21
CA ALA A 59 -28.93 -65.84 -3.53
C ALA A 59 -28.70 -64.33 -3.80
N PRO A 60 -28.46 -63.50 -2.76
CA PRO A 60 -28.38 -62.05 -2.92
C PRO A 60 -27.15 -61.62 -3.73
N ARG A 61 -27.34 -60.58 -4.56
CA ARG A 61 -26.30 -60.07 -5.48
C ARG A 61 -25.04 -59.65 -4.71
N PRO A 62 -23.84 -60.11 -5.08
CA PRO A 62 -22.61 -59.79 -4.36
C PRO A 62 -22.30 -58.29 -4.45
N GLY A 63 -22.06 -57.66 -3.29
CA GLY A 63 -21.74 -56.24 -3.18
C GLY A 63 -20.51 -55.80 -3.98
N PHE A 64 -20.43 -54.48 -4.22
CA PHE A 64 -19.44 -53.82 -5.10
C PHE A 64 -18.01 -54.35 -4.93
N TRP A 65 -17.51 -54.43 -3.68
CA TRP A 65 -16.16 -54.91 -3.37
C TRP A 65 -15.92 -56.39 -3.73
N LYS A 66 -16.93 -57.26 -3.60
CA LYS A 66 -16.84 -58.68 -3.99
C LYS A 66 -16.81 -58.82 -5.52
N ARG A 67 -17.56 -57.98 -6.25
CA ARG A 67 -17.49 -57.88 -7.73
C ARG A 67 -16.14 -57.33 -8.21
N LEU A 68 -15.60 -56.32 -7.55
CA LEU A 68 -14.29 -55.74 -7.86
C LEU A 68 -13.15 -56.75 -7.62
N ARG A 69 -13.17 -57.45 -6.48
CA ARG A 69 -12.19 -58.50 -6.16
C ARG A 69 -12.26 -59.69 -7.14
N MET A 70 -13.46 -60.06 -7.59
CA MET A 70 -13.66 -61.07 -8.64
C MET A 70 -13.11 -60.64 -10.02
N SER A 71 -13.26 -59.36 -10.40
CA SER A 71 -12.74 -58.86 -11.68
C SER A 71 -11.20 -58.78 -11.70
N ILE A 72 -10.59 -58.47 -10.56
CA ILE A 72 -9.13 -58.49 -10.37
C ILE A 72 -8.60 -59.92 -10.38
N ARG A 73 -9.26 -60.87 -9.70
CA ARG A 73 -8.86 -62.29 -9.69
C ARG A 73 -8.97 -62.93 -11.08
N ARG A 74 -9.96 -62.54 -11.90
CA ARG A 74 -10.09 -62.94 -13.33
C ARG A 74 -8.95 -62.43 -14.24
N ARG A 75 -8.12 -61.47 -13.82
CA ARG A 75 -6.95 -61.02 -14.61
C ARG A 75 -5.64 -61.75 -14.28
N HIS A 76 -5.64 -62.66 -13.31
CA HIS A 76 -4.42 -63.35 -12.88
C HIS A 76 -4.50 -64.89 -12.90
N GLY A 77 -5.48 -65.46 -13.60
CA GLY A 77 -5.50 -66.88 -13.93
C GLY A 77 -4.59 -67.19 -15.12
N LYS A 78 -3.43 -67.79 -14.86
CA LYS A 78 -2.73 -68.59 -15.89
C LYS A 78 -3.59 -69.82 -16.16
N SER A 79 -4.11 -69.97 -17.37
CA SER A 79 -4.69 -71.24 -17.79
C SER A 79 -3.58 -72.28 -17.87
N HIS A 80 -3.68 -73.34 -17.07
CA HIS A 80 -3.04 -74.60 -17.43
C HIS A 80 -3.84 -75.14 -18.61
N THR A 81 -3.16 -75.54 -19.68
CA THR A 81 -3.74 -76.20 -20.85
C THR A 81 -2.77 -77.28 -21.20
N ASP A 82 -3.25 -78.52 -21.17
CA ASP A 82 -2.40 -79.68 -21.21
C ASP A 82 -1.84 -79.92 -22.61
N ASP A 83 -0.55 -80.25 -22.67
CA ASP A 83 0.08 -80.75 -23.88
C ASP A 83 -0.50 -82.13 -24.21
N VAL A 84 -1.18 -82.26 -25.36
CA VAL A 84 -1.05 -83.38 -26.33
C VAL A 84 -1.68 -82.93 -27.67
N LEU A 85 -1.08 -83.39 -28.79
CA LEU A 85 -1.57 -83.30 -30.18
C LEU A 85 -1.30 -81.99 -30.98
N GLY A 86 -0.03 -81.77 -31.29
CA GLY A 86 0.47 -82.05 -32.65
C GLY A 86 -0.06 -81.25 -33.87
N ARG A 87 0.85 -80.45 -34.44
CA ARG A 87 0.93 -79.99 -35.86
C ARG A 87 -0.22 -79.14 -36.42
N LEU A 88 0.08 -77.85 -36.65
CA LEU A 88 0.37 -77.32 -38.00
C LEU A 88 0.86 -75.87 -37.88
N ARG A 89 2.11 -75.59 -38.28
CA ARG A 89 2.65 -74.22 -38.37
C ARG A 89 2.42 -73.67 -39.78
N LEU A 90 1.67 -72.58 -39.89
CA LEU A 90 1.71 -71.69 -41.05
C LEU A 90 2.71 -70.55 -40.76
N PRO A 91 3.68 -70.24 -41.66
CA PRO A 91 4.75 -69.31 -41.37
C PRO A 91 4.55 -67.92 -42.01
N ASP A 92 3.54 -67.15 -41.56
CA ASP A 92 3.64 -65.68 -41.63
C ASP A 92 2.72 -64.99 -40.60
N GLU A 93 3.28 -64.57 -39.46
CA GLU A 93 2.63 -63.58 -38.61
C GLU A 93 3.68 -62.64 -37.99
N LYS A 94 3.72 -61.41 -38.50
CA LYS A 94 4.72 -60.39 -38.12
C LYS A 94 4.56 -59.99 -36.65
N LYS A 95 5.58 -60.26 -35.83
CA LYS A 95 5.68 -59.81 -34.42
C LYS A 95 5.84 -58.29 -34.27
N GLN A 96 4.80 -57.52 -34.58
CA GLN A 96 4.67 -56.11 -34.19
C GLN A 96 3.47 -55.90 -33.23
N HIS A 97 3.30 -54.68 -32.72
CA HIS A 97 2.19 -54.24 -31.85
C HIS A 97 2.14 -54.58 -30.34
N LYS A 98 3.13 -55.25 -29.70
CA LYS A 98 3.24 -55.18 -28.21
C LYS A 98 3.94 -53.91 -27.71
N LYS A 99 5.19 -53.63 -28.11
CA LYS A 99 5.92 -52.38 -27.74
C LYS A 99 5.18 -51.11 -28.21
N TYR A 100 4.64 -51.10 -29.42
CA TYR A 100 3.96 -49.92 -30.00
C TYR A 100 2.67 -49.56 -29.25
N ARG A 101 1.88 -50.56 -28.83
CA ARG A 101 0.61 -50.36 -28.12
C ARG A 101 0.81 -49.89 -26.67
N VAL A 102 1.93 -50.25 -26.05
CA VAL A 102 2.35 -49.70 -24.75
C VAL A 102 2.78 -48.25 -24.91
N LYS A 103 3.67 -47.93 -25.87
CA LYS A 103 4.06 -46.53 -26.17
C LYS A 103 2.84 -45.63 -26.44
N LYS A 104 1.87 -46.08 -27.25
CA LYS A 104 0.62 -45.32 -27.53
C LYS A 104 -0.24 -45.08 -26.28
N LYS A 105 -0.27 -46.00 -25.30
CA LYS A 105 -0.96 -45.80 -24.02
C LYS A 105 -0.24 -44.83 -23.07
N HIS A 106 1.10 -44.83 -23.06
CA HIS A 106 1.86 -43.84 -22.27
C HIS A 106 1.76 -42.44 -22.90
N ALA A 107 1.83 -42.34 -24.24
CA ALA A 107 1.59 -41.09 -24.95
C ALA A 107 0.17 -40.54 -24.68
N ALA A 108 -0.87 -41.35 -24.82
CA ALA A 108 -2.25 -40.92 -24.52
C ALA A 108 -2.45 -40.48 -23.06
N ARG A 109 -1.77 -41.13 -22.10
CA ARG A 109 -1.76 -40.69 -20.69
C ARG A 109 -1.01 -39.37 -20.50
N ALA A 110 0.14 -39.19 -21.15
CA ALA A 110 0.89 -37.95 -21.11
C ALA A 110 0.08 -36.77 -21.68
N CYS A 111 -0.65 -36.98 -22.77
CA CYS A 111 -1.55 -35.97 -23.37
C CYS A 111 -2.71 -35.52 -22.46
N VAL A 112 -3.02 -36.23 -21.37
CA VAL A 112 -4.05 -35.83 -20.39
C VAL A 112 -3.40 -35.35 -19.09
N VAL A 113 -2.36 -36.04 -18.61
CA VAL A 113 -1.67 -35.70 -17.35
C VAL A 113 -0.86 -34.41 -17.48
N ILE A 114 -0.24 -34.13 -18.63
CA ILE A 114 0.56 -32.90 -18.80
C ILE A 114 -0.35 -31.65 -18.76
N PRO A 115 -1.45 -31.54 -19.53
CA PRO A 115 -2.38 -30.41 -19.38
C PRO A 115 -2.98 -30.30 -17.98
N LEU A 116 -3.30 -31.41 -17.32
CA LEU A 116 -3.80 -31.40 -15.95
C LEU A 116 -2.77 -30.86 -14.95
N LEU A 117 -1.50 -31.27 -15.06
CA LEU A 117 -0.41 -30.73 -14.23
C LEU A 117 -0.13 -29.25 -14.52
N VAL A 118 -0.28 -28.81 -15.77
CA VAL A 118 -0.17 -27.39 -16.14
C VAL A 118 -1.31 -26.58 -15.51
N VAL A 119 -2.56 -27.07 -15.57
CA VAL A 119 -3.72 -26.42 -14.91
C VAL A 119 -3.57 -26.42 -13.39
N ILE A 120 -3.07 -27.50 -12.78
CA ILE A 120 -2.79 -27.54 -11.33
C ILE A 120 -1.66 -26.57 -10.97
N PHE A 121 -0.59 -26.50 -11.76
CA PHE A 121 0.53 -25.58 -11.53
C PHE A 121 0.06 -24.11 -11.61
N PHE A 122 -0.64 -23.74 -12.68
CA PHE A 122 -1.20 -22.39 -12.81
C PHE A 122 -2.30 -22.10 -11.78
N GLY A 123 -3.10 -23.10 -11.39
CA GLY A 123 -4.11 -22.96 -10.33
C GLY A 123 -3.48 -22.75 -8.95
N VAL A 124 -2.43 -23.49 -8.60
CA VAL A 124 -1.65 -23.29 -7.37
C VAL A 124 -0.92 -21.95 -7.42
N LEU A 125 -0.31 -21.59 -8.56
CA LEU A 125 0.30 -20.26 -8.74
C LEU A 125 -0.73 -19.15 -8.57
N HIS A 126 -1.95 -19.32 -9.09
CA HIS A 126 -3.04 -18.35 -8.94
C HIS A 126 -3.55 -18.27 -7.50
N ILE A 127 -3.69 -19.39 -6.80
CA ILE A 127 -4.05 -19.43 -5.37
C ILE A 127 -2.95 -18.78 -4.51
N VAL A 128 -1.68 -19.09 -4.76
CA VAL A 128 -0.53 -18.46 -4.11
C VAL A 128 -0.50 -16.96 -4.41
N ASN A 129 -0.77 -16.56 -5.65
CA ASN A 129 -0.86 -15.17 -6.02
C ASN A 129 -2.02 -14.47 -5.27
N VAL A 130 -3.22 -15.04 -5.21
CA VAL A 130 -4.35 -14.48 -4.43
C VAL A 130 -4.01 -14.40 -2.94
N LEU A 131 -3.42 -15.44 -2.34
CA LEU A 131 -3.03 -15.46 -0.92
C LEU A 131 -1.93 -14.44 -0.57
N LEU A 132 -1.06 -14.12 -1.53
CA LEU A 132 0.00 -13.12 -1.40
C LEU A 132 -0.38 -11.75 -2.01
N GLY A 133 -1.62 -11.60 -2.48
CA GLY A 133 -2.18 -10.37 -3.07
C GLY A 133 -1.88 -10.13 -4.56
N TYR A 134 -1.01 -10.90 -5.22
CA TYR A 134 -0.60 -10.77 -6.64
C TYR A 134 -1.68 -11.05 -7.71
N VAL A 135 -2.97 -11.01 -7.38
CA VAL A 135 -4.06 -11.00 -8.39
C VAL A 135 -5.07 -9.94 -7.97
N PRO A 136 -5.43 -8.98 -8.84
CA PRO A 136 -6.59 -8.15 -8.56
C PRO A 136 -7.83 -9.03 -8.56
N VAL A 137 -8.53 -9.07 -7.44
CA VAL A 137 -9.81 -9.77 -7.35
C VAL A 137 -10.85 -8.91 -8.09
N PHE A 138 -11.99 -9.45 -8.49
CA PHE A 138 -13.13 -8.66 -9.01
C PHE A 138 -13.73 -7.65 -7.99
N LEU A 139 -13.04 -7.45 -6.86
CA LEU A 139 -13.32 -6.53 -5.75
C LEU A 139 -12.19 -5.50 -5.55
N ASP A 140 -11.10 -5.56 -6.33
CA ASP A 140 -10.16 -4.45 -6.43
C ASP A 140 -10.92 -3.31 -7.14
N ASP A 141 -11.41 -2.35 -6.34
CA ASP A 141 -12.24 -1.23 -6.81
C ASP A 141 -11.64 -0.61 -8.08
N HIS A 142 -12.45 -0.57 -9.14
CA HIS A 142 -12.10 0.23 -10.30
C HIS A 142 -11.89 1.66 -9.83
N ALA A 143 -10.75 2.26 -10.22
CA ALA A 143 -10.49 3.67 -9.98
C ALA A 143 -11.73 4.47 -10.39
N LEU A 144 -12.33 5.17 -9.42
CA LEU A 144 -13.57 5.91 -9.63
C LEU A 144 -13.42 6.83 -10.85
N PRO A 145 -14.50 7.09 -11.61
CA PRO A 145 -14.46 8.09 -12.68
C PRO A 145 -13.92 9.39 -12.08
N GLY A 146 -12.75 9.83 -12.54
CA GLY A 146 -12.08 10.99 -11.98
C GLY A 146 -13.00 12.20 -12.03
N LEU A 147 -13.07 12.95 -10.92
CA LEU A 147 -13.92 14.13 -10.79
C LEU A 147 -13.73 15.05 -12.00
N ASP A 148 -14.83 15.41 -12.66
CA ASP A 148 -14.79 16.28 -13.84
C ASP A 148 -14.70 17.74 -13.40
N TRP A 149 -13.50 18.11 -12.93
CA TRP A 149 -13.19 19.43 -12.41
C TRP A 149 -13.53 20.60 -13.36
N ASN A 150 -13.65 20.35 -14.67
CA ASN A 150 -14.12 21.34 -15.64
C ASN A 150 -15.60 21.76 -15.43
N GLN A 151 -16.36 21.06 -14.58
CA GLN A 151 -17.74 21.39 -14.22
C GLN A 151 -17.85 22.30 -12.98
N TYR A 152 -16.76 22.50 -12.25
CA TYR A 152 -16.75 23.34 -11.04
C TYR A 152 -16.40 24.78 -11.41
N ASP A 153 -17.15 25.73 -10.86
CA ASP A 153 -16.79 27.14 -10.96
C ASP A 153 -15.59 27.48 -10.05
N GLN A 154 -15.05 28.68 -10.25
CA GLN A 154 -13.89 29.16 -9.50
C GLN A 154 -14.18 29.29 -8.00
N ALA A 155 -15.44 29.51 -7.57
CA ALA A 155 -15.77 29.63 -6.16
C ALA A 155 -15.69 28.27 -5.45
N HIS A 156 -16.23 27.21 -6.07
CA HIS A 156 -16.13 25.85 -5.53
C HIS A 156 -14.69 25.36 -5.43
N LEU A 157 -13.81 25.73 -6.35
CA LEU A 157 -12.39 25.39 -6.28
C LEU A 157 -11.65 26.08 -5.12
N LEU A 158 -12.09 27.27 -4.69
CA LEU A 158 -11.51 27.98 -3.53
C LEU A 158 -11.96 27.37 -2.19
N ASP A 159 -13.17 26.78 -2.15
CA ASP A 159 -13.79 26.17 -0.96
C ASP A 159 -13.76 24.62 -0.93
N ILE A 160 -13.03 23.99 -1.85
CA ILE A 160 -12.90 22.54 -2.01
C ILE A 160 -12.53 21.76 -0.73
N THR A 161 -11.85 22.42 0.21
CA THR A 161 -11.35 21.87 1.48
C THR A 161 -12.27 22.10 2.68
N ARG A 162 -13.45 22.70 2.48
CA ARG A 162 -14.34 23.16 3.57
C ARG A 162 -14.69 22.09 4.59
N ASP A 163 -15.05 20.90 4.11
CA ASP A 163 -15.43 19.74 4.92
C ASP A 163 -14.38 18.61 4.87
N VAL A 164 -13.13 18.94 4.46
CA VAL A 164 -12.06 17.96 4.28
C VAL A 164 -11.13 17.93 5.50
N THR A 165 -11.06 16.78 6.16
CA THR A 165 -10.11 16.54 7.25
C THR A 165 -8.70 16.31 6.70
N PRO A 166 -7.68 17.08 7.12
CA PRO A 166 -6.32 16.87 6.66
C PRO A 166 -5.69 15.58 7.21
N VAL A 167 -4.96 14.88 6.35
CA VAL A 167 -4.22 13.64 6.63
C VAL A 167 -2.75 13.83 6.24
N PRO A 168 -1.77 13.38 7.05
CA PRO A 168 -0.34 13.34 6.71
C PRO A 168 0.03 12.37 5.56
N CYS A 169 -0.60 12.51 4.40
CA CYS A 169 -0.19 11.89 3.15
C CYS A 169 0.47 12.90 2.21
N HIS A 170 1.37 12.38 1.39
CA HIS A 170 2.13 13.11 0.40
C HIS A 170 1.73 12.59 -0.99
N SER A 171 1.05 13.47 -1.73
CA SER A 171 0.56 13.26 -3.08
C SER A 171 1.72 13.35 -4.06
N HIS A 172 2.37 12.22 -4.30
CA HIS A 172 3.53 12.12 -5.19
C HIS A 172 3.11 12.32 -6.66
N ASN A 173 3.92 13.11 -7.38
CA ASN A 173 3.75 13.47 -8.78
C ASN A 173 2.30 13.81 -9.16
N ASP A 174 1.65 14.71 -8.41
CA ASP A 174 0.21 14.93 -8.54
C ASP A 174 -0.21 15.44 -9.92
N TYR A 175 0.71 16.08 -10.66
CA TYR A 175 0.57 16.55 -12.04
C TYR A 175 0.29 15.49 -13.12
N TRP A 176 0.30 14.19 -12.78
CA TRP A 176 -0.26 13.15 -13.65
C TRP A 176 -1.79 13.05 -13.59
N ARG A 177 -2.42 13.63 -12.56
CA ARG A 177 -3.88 13.71 -12.45
C ARG A 177 -4.42 14.87 -13.28
N ARG A 178 -5.72 14.82 -13.56
CA ARG A 178 -6.37 15.82 -14.41
C ARG A 178 -6.34 17.21 -13.79
N VAL A 179 -6.53 17.30 -12.47
CA VAL A 179 -6.45 18.56 -11.72
C VAL A 179 -5.67 18.34 -10.42
N PRO A 180 -4.33 18.46 -10.49
CA PRO A 180 -3.36 17.90 -9.53
C PRO A 180 -3.55 18.27 -8.07
N LEU A 181 -3.43 19.57 -7.80
CA LEU A 181 -3.49 20.16 -6.47
C LEU A 181 -4.87 19.95 -5.84
N TYR A 182 -5.93 20.20 -6.62
CA TYR A 182 -7.31 20.12 -6.15
C TYR A 182 -7.71 18.67 -5.84
N ASP A 183 -7.28 17.66 -6.63
CA ASP A 183 -7.44 16.25 -6.28
C ASP A 183 -6.73 15.91 -4.95
N ALA A 184 -5.48 16.35 -4.75
CA ALA A 184 -4.71 16.08 -3.53
C ALA A 184 -5.35 16.68 -2.28
N LEU A 185 -5.81 17.93 -2.39
CA LEU A 185 -6.47 18.66 -1.32
C LEU A 185 -7.86 18.12 -1.01
N HIS A 186 -8.63 17.70 -2.02
CA HIS A 186 -9.96 17.12 -1.83
C HIS A 186 -9.94 15.84 -0.97
N TRP A 187 -8.93 14.99 -1.17
CA TRP A 187 -8.73 13.80 -0.35
C TRP A 187 -8.12 14.10 1.03
N GLY A 188 -7.58 15.30 1.24
CA GLY A 188 -7.03 15.75 2.52
C GLY A 188 -5.52 15.66 2.65
N CYS A 189 -4.75 15.33 1.60
CA CYS A 189 -3.30 15.22 1.74
C CYS A 189 -2.64 16.56 2.05
N THR A 190 -1.90 16.62 3.16
CA THR A 190 -1.17 17.82 3.59
C THR A 190 0.21 17.98 2.93
N GLY A 191 0.52 17.20 1.88
CA GLY A 191 1.71 17.36 1.06
C GLY A 191 1.46 17.08 -0.42
N VAL A 192 2.04 17.89 -1.30
CA VAL A 192 2.02 17.78 -2.77
C VAL A 192 3.42 17.96 -3.36
N GLU A 193 3.66 17.41 -4.56
CA GLU A 193 4.98 17.33 -5.19
C GLU A 193 5.01 17.96 -6.60
N ALA A 194 5.88 18.94 -6.81
CA ALA A 194 6.11 19.61 -8.08
C ALA A 194 7.51 19.30 -8.63
N ASP A 195 7.60 18.41 -9.63
CA ASP A 195 8.82 18.13 -10.39
C ASP A 195 9.13 19.31 -11.32
N VAL A 196 10.06 20.20 -10.94
CA VAL A 196 10.37 21.42 -11.71
C VAL A 196 11.62 21.29 -12.57
N TRP A 197 11.49 21.78 -13.81
CA TRP A 197 12.58 21.93 -14.77
C TRP A 197 12.72 23.40 -15.16
N LEU A 198 13.93 23.94 -15.06
CA LEU A 198 14.24 25.27 -15.57
C LEU A 198 14.60 25.21 -17.05
N PHE A 199 13.84 25.90 -17.91
CA PHE A 199 14.17 26.15 -19.31
C PHE A 199 13.80 27.59 -19.66
N ASP A 200 14.68 28.31 -20.37
CA ASP A 200 14.46 29.69 -20.82
C ASP A 200 13.92 30.64 -19.72
N GLY A 201 14.48 30.52 -18.51
CA GLY A 201 14.08 31.31 -17.33
C GLY A 201 12.75 30.94 -16.69
N ASN A 202 12.06 29.90 -17.19
CA ASN A 202 10.75 29.47 -16.73
C ASN A 202 10.80 28.08 -16.07
N LEU A 203 9.99 27.89 -15.02
CA LEU A 203 9.86 26.61 -14.31
C LEU A 203 8.65 25.84 -14.85
N PHE A 204 8.93 24.79 -15.61
CA PHE A 204 7.93 23.86 -16.14
C PHE A 204 7.78 22.64 -15.22
N VAL A 205 6.55 22.13 -15.09
CA VAL A 205 6.22 21.00 -14.22
C VAL A 205 6.07 19.71 -15.03
N GLY A 206 6.76 18.65 -14.62
CA GLY A 206 6.55 17.31 -15.15
C GLY A 206 7.64 16.31 -14.76
N HIS A 207 7.32 15.02 -14.76
CA HIS A 207 8.25 13.99 -14.30
C HIS A 207 9.49 13.81 -15.21
N ASN A 208 9.34 14.14 -16.50
CA ASN A 208 10.40 14.11 -17.49
C ASN A 208 10.15 15.19 -18.55
N THR A 209 11.18 15.51 -19.32
CA THR A 209 11.15 16.57 -20.35
C THR A 209 10.07 16.38 -21.42
N ASN A 210 9.63 15.14 -21.68
CA ASN A 210 8.61 14.85 -22.69
C ASN A 210 7.17 15.12 -22.19
N ALA A 211 6.98 15.28 -20.87
CA ALA A 211 5.70 15.61 -20.26
C ALA A 211 5.48 17.14 -20.11
N LEU A 212 6.50 17.95 -20.41
CA LEU A 212 6.44 19.40 -20.24
C LEU A 212 5.55 20.05 -21.30
N THR A 213 4.72 20.99 -20.88
CA THR A 213 3.91 21.82 -21.77
C THR A 213 4.01 23.28 -21.34
N GLN A 214 3.84 24.21 -22.28
CA GLN A 214 4.01 25.64 -22.02
C GLN A 214 3.03 26.22 -20.98
N ASN A 215 1.88 25.57 -20.78
CA ASN A 215 0.87 26.00 -19.81
C ASN A 215 1.09 25.42 -18.41
N ASN A 216 1.85 24.33 -18.28
CA ASN A 216 2.10 23.63 -17.01
C ASN A 216 3.36 24.19 -16.34
N THR A 217 3.23 25.37 -15.75
CA THR A 217 4.30 26.07 -15.04
C THR A 217 4.16 25.90 -13.52
N PHE A 218 5.23 26.08 -12.77
CA PHE A 218 5.19 26.02 -11.31
C PHE A 218 4.18 27.02 -10.70
N ARG A 219 4.08 28.23 -11.28
CA ARG A 219 3.07 29.23 -10.92
C ARG A 219 1.64 28.78 -11.25
N SER A 220 1.36 28.47 -12.51
CA SER A 220 -0.01 28.12 -12.95
C SER A 220 -0.57 26.84 -12.30
N MET A 221 0.30 25.88 -11.95
CA MET A 221 -0.09 24.60 -11.37
C MET A 221 -0.21 24.63 -9.84
N TYR A 222 0.59 25.45 -9.14
CA TYR A 222 0.65 25.46 -7.66
C TYR A 222 0.57 26.85 -7.05
N VAL A 223 1.50 27.76 -7.38
CA VAL A 223 1.64 29.02 -6.63
C VAL A 223 0.42 29.93 -6.78
N ASP A 224 -0.10 30.10 -7.99
CA ASP A 224 -1.23 30.99 -8.25
C ASP A 224 -2.55 30.42 -7.68
N PRO A 225 -2.89 29.11 -7.88
CA PRO A 225 -4.02 28.47 -7.22
C PRO A 225 -3.97 28.55 -5.69
N LEU A 226 -2.83 28.26 -5.07
CA LEU A 226 -2.65 28.35 -3.61
C LEU A 226 -2.79 29.78 -3.12
N THR A 227 -2.23 30.76 -3.84
CA THR A 227 -2.38 32.18 -3.50
C THR A 227 -3.85 32.59 -3.52
N ALA A 228 -4.59 32.20 -4.57
CA ALA A 228 -6.01 32.53 -4.70
C ALA A 228 -6.87 31.90 -3.57
N MET A 229 -6.63 30.63 -3.23
CA MET A 229 -7.30 29.96 -2.11
C MET A 229 -7.02 30.64 -0.77
N LEU A 230 -5.76 30.98 -0.49
CA LEU A 230 -5.38 31.60 0.77
C LEU A 230 -5.89 33.03 0.88
N ASP A 231 -5.87 33.79 -0.22
CA ASP A 231 -6.52 35.11 -0.29
C ASP A 231 -8.02 35.03 0.02
N HIS A 232 -8.71 34.03 -0.54
CA HIS A 232 -10.13 33.79 -0.27
C HIS A 232 -10.37 33.48 1.21
N LYS A 233 -9.62 32.53 1.79
CA LYS A 233 -9.77 32.07 3.18
C LYS A 233 -9.25 33.05 4.24
N ASN A 234 -8.53 34.10 3.82
CA ASN A 234 -8.02 35.17 4.68
C ASN A 234 -8.60 36.55 4.32
N ALA A 235 -9.64 36.61 3.48
CA ALA A 235 -10.32 37.85 3.14
C ALA A 235 -10.99 38.46 4.37
N LEU A 236 -10.87 39.78 4.54
CA LEU A 236 -11.54 40.51 5.61
C LEU A 236 -13.01 40.71 5.24
N SER A 237 -13.93 40.21 6.07
CA SER A 237 -15.36 40.53 6.00
C SER A 237 -15.73 41.61 7.02
N GLU A 238 -16.96 42.14 6.94
CA GLU A 238 -17.54 43.06 7.94
C GLU A 238 -17.53 42.50 9.37
N PHE A 239 -17.43 41.17 9.52
CA PHE A 239 -17.44 40.44 10.79
C PHE A 239 -16.04 39.95 11.22
N THR A 240 -14.99 40.20 10.43
CA THR A 240 -13.65 39.64 10.63
C THR A 240 -12.69 40.69 11.20
N THR A 241 -12.09 40.42 12.36
CA THR A 241 -10.98 41.25 12.87
C THR A 241 -9.66 40.90 12.15
N PRO A 242 -8.78 41.88 11.85
CA PRO A 242 -7.47 41.59 11.29
C PRO A 242 -6.64 40.70 12.20
N SER A 243 -6.27 39.51 11.70
CA SER A 243 -5.41 38.55 12.38
C SER A 243 -4.00 38.55 11.78
N THR A 244 -2.99 38.46 12.65
CA THR A 244 -1.59 38.18 12.27
C THR A 244 -1.39 36.72 11.91
N ILE A 245 -2.16 35.81 12.53
CA ILE A 245 -2.17 34.38 12.20
C ILE A 245 -3.06 34.19 10.96
N LYS A 246 -2.52 33.58 9.92
CA LYS A 246 -3.24 33.25 8.68
C LYS A 246 -3.86 31.86 8.76
N ASN A 247 -5.06 31.72 8.20
CA ASN A 247 -5.67 30.43 7.93
C ASN A 247 -4.90 29.71 6.83
N GLY A 248 -4.62 28.42 7.05
CA GLY A 248 -4.13 27.47 6.05
C GLY A 248 -5.21 27.07 5.05
N VAL A 249 -4.90 26.04 4.24
CA VAL A 249 -5.79 25.62 3.15
C VAL A 249 -6.97 24.76 3.61
N PHE A 250 -6.98 24.21 4.83
CA PHE A 250 -8.03 23.31 5.34
C PHE A 250 -8.90 24.02 6.39
N ASP A 251 -10.19 24.18 6.13
CA ASP A 251 -11.09 24.93 7.04
C ASP A 251 -11.39 24.15 8.33
N THR A 252 -11.39 22.81 8.27
CA THR A 252 -11.57 21.96 9.47
C THR A 252 -10.38 22.05 10.44
N GLN A 253 -9.21 22.50 9.98
CA GLN A 253 -8.01 22.69 10.80
C GLN A 253 -7.15 23.86 10.26
N PRO A 254 -7.54 25.13 10.50
CA PRO A 254 -6.90 26.29 9.87
C PRO A 254 -5.42 26.50 10.23
N SER A 255 -4.89 25.83 11.26
CA SER A 255 -3.46 25.84 11.61
C SER A 255 -2.64 24.78 10.88
N GLN A 256 -3.26 23.92 10.07
CA GLN A 256 -2.55 22.90 9.29
C GLN A 256 -1.83 23.54 8.10
N THR A 257 -0.50 23.43 8.10
CA THR A 257 0.33 23.83 6.95
C THR A 257 0.20 22.81 5.81
N LEU A 258 0.16 23.28 4.57
CA LEU A 258 0.33 22.43 3.38
C LEU A 258 1.82 22.41 3.00
N VAL A 259 2.37 21.23 2.77
CA VAL A 259 3.73 21.08 2.26
C VAL A 259 3.72 21.11 0.74
N LEU A 260 4.40 22.08 0.14
CA LEU A 260 4.72 22.08 -1.29
C LEU A 260 6.17 21.63 -1.44
N LEU A 261 6.33 20.35 -1.80
CA LEU A 261 7.64 19.77 -2.11
C LEU A 261 7.99 20.08 -3.57
N VAL A 262 9.15 20.68 -3.80
CA VAL A 262 9.63 21.11 -5.10
C VAL A 262 10.88 20.30 -5.45
N ASP A 263 10.76 19.37 -6.40
CA ASP A 263 11.84 18.48 -6.81
C ASP A 263 12.60 19.08 -8.00
N PHE A 264 13.85 19.46 -7.77
CA PHE A 264 14.69 20.16 -8.73
C PHE A 264 15.33 19.15 -9.69
N LYS A 265 14.89 19.12 -10.96
CA LYS A 265 15.25 18.06 -11.92
C LYS A 265 16.51 18.32 -12.75
N ASN A 266 16.85 19.58 -13.01
CA ASN A 266 18.11 19.98 -13.64
C ASN A 266 18.99 20.77 -12.65
N ASP A 267 19.64 21.86 -13.06
CA ASP A 267 20.61 22.55 -12.21
C ASP A 267 19.92 23.22 -11.01
N GLY A 268 20.22 22.74 -9.80
CA GLY A 268 19.60 23.24 -8.58
C GLY A 268 20.06 24.64 -8.18
N HIS A 269 21.29 25.03 -8.51
CA HIS A 269 21.82 26.37 -8.27
C HIS A 269 21.17 27.40 -9.19
N GLU A 270 20.77 27.01 -10.40
CA GLU A 270 19.95 27.85 -11.30
C GLU A 270 18.45 27.84 -10.93
N ILE A 271 17.87 26.70 -10.55
CA ILE A 271 16.44 26.61 -10.15
C ILE A 271 16.16 27.41 -8.87
N PHE A 272 17.01 27.29 -7.84
CA PHE A 272 16.76 27.86 -6.51
C PHE A 272 16.35 29.35 -6.50
N PRO A 273 17.09 30.29 -7.15
CA PRO A 273 16.69 31.70 -7.19
C PRO A 273 15.35 31.91 -7.89
N VAL A 274 15.06 31.16 -8.97
CA VAL A 274 13.80 31.27 -9.72
C VAL A 274 12.62 30.76 -8.89
N VAL A 275 12.78 29.67 -8.12
CA VAL A 275 11.75 29.21 -7.17
C VAL A 275 11.50 30.26 -6.09
N SER A 276 12.57 30.82 -5.51
CA SER A 276 12.48 31.85 -4.47
C SER A 276 11.84 33.16 -4.95
N GLU A 277 12.03 33.52 -6.22
CA GLU A 277 11.31 34.61 -6.87
C GLU A 277 9.83 34.25 -7.10
N GLN A 278 9.55 33.05 -7.64
CA GLN A 278 8.18 32.67 -7.99
C GLN A 278 7.24 32.56 -6.78
N ILE A 279 7.75 32.24 -5.58
CA ILE A 279 6.98 32.23 -4.33
C ILE A 279 6.87 33.59 -3.61
N SER A 280 7.43 34.70 -4.15
CA SER A 280 7.49 35.97 -3.42
C SER A 280 6.11 36.50 -3.02
N GLY A 281 5.08 36.29 -3.83
CA GLY A 281 3.70 36.70 -3.50
C GLY A 281 3.14 35.99 -2.27
N LEU A 282 3.53 34.74 -2.00
CA LEU A 282 3.16 34.03 -0.76
C LEU A 282 3.97 34.55 0.44
N ARG A 283 5.27 34.85 0.22
CA ARG A 283 6.18 35.44 1.22
C ARG A 283 5.68 36.78 1.72
N GLU A 284 5.40 37.71 0.80
CA GLU A 284 4.99 39.09 1.08
C GLU A 284 3.64 39.17 1.81
N LYS A 285 2.74 38.20 1.55
CA LYS A 285 1.44 38.08 2.25
C LYS A 285 1.53 37.38 3.62
N GLY A 286 2.69 36.84 3.98
CA GLY A 286 2.90 36.12 5.24
C GLY A 286 2.28 34.72 5.27
N TYR A 287 2.14 34.06 4.12
CA TYR A 287 1.59 32.70 4.04
C TYR A 287 2.64 31.59 4.20
N LEU A 288 3.93 31.88 4.05
CA LEU A 288 4.98 30.87 4.13
C LEU A 288 5.42 30.60 5.58
N THR A 289 5.71 29.33 5.88
CA THR A 289 6.55 28.93 7.02
C THR A 289 7.98 29.42 6.77
N TYR A 290 8.62 30.03 7.77
CA TYR A 290 9.97 30.56 7.62
C TYR A 290 10.80 30.49 8.90
N TYR A 291 12.11 30.37 8.76
CA TYR A 291 13.09 30.58 9.81
C TYR A 291 13.47 32.06 9.90
N ASN A 292 13.47 32.62 11.12
CA ASN A 292 13.65 34.05 11.39
C ASN A 292 15.04 34.43 11.95
N GLY A 293 16.03 33.52 11.86
CA GLY A 293 17.34 33.68 12.51
C GLY A 293 17.44 33.09 13.92
N THR A 294 16.32 32.67 14.52
CA THR A 294 16.29 32.05 15.86
C THR A 294 15.38 30.83 15.94
N SER A 295 14.20 30.90 15.33
CA SER A 295 13.17 29.86 15.34
C SER A 295 12.44 29.78 14.00
N VAL A 296 11.73 28.67 13.79
CA VAL A 296 10.77 28.54 12.70
C VAL A 296 9.41 29.07 13.15
N VAL A 297 8.82 29.91 12.31
CA VAL A 297 7.48 30.46 12.42
C VAL A 297 6.61 29.73 11.38
N SER A 298 5.60 29.00 11.84
CA SER A 298 4.69 28.26 10.95
C SER A 298 3.79 29.20 10.15
N GLY A 299 3.64 28.92 8.85
CA GLY A 299 2.69 29.56 7.95
C GLY A 299 1.72 28.56 7.33
N ALA A 300 0.80 29.08 6.51
CA ALA A 300 -0.18 28.31 5.75
C ALA A 300 0.47 27.28 4.78
N ILE A 301 1.62 27.63 4.20
CA ILE A 301 2.38 26.77 3.27
C ILE A 301 3.81 26.59 3.78
N THR A 302 4.33 25.36 3.75
CA THR A 302 5.75 25.08 3.98
C THR A 302 6.39 24.62 2.67
N ILE A 303 7.34 25.40 2.14
CA ILE A 303 8.09 25.03 0.93
C ILE A 303 9.24 24.12 1.32
N VAL A 304 9.36 22.98 0.64
CA VAL A 304 10.47 22.02 0.85
C VAL A 304 11.13 21.74 -0.50
N ALA A 305 12.45 21.83 -0.60
CA ALA A 305 13.19 21.56 -1.83
C ALA A 305 13.88 20.19 -1.75
N THR A 306 13.80 19.42 -2.85
CA THR A 306 14.40 18.09 -2.99
C THR A 306 15.01 17.88 -4.38
N GLY A 307 15.43 16.66 -4.71
CA GLY A 307 16.15 16.36 -5.95
C GLY A 307 17.56 16.94 -5.92
N ASN A 308 17.88 17.77 -6.92
CA ASN A 308 19.15 18.51 -7.02
C ASN A 308 19.20 19.78 -6.15
N ALA A 309 18.27 19.98 -5.22
CA ALA A 309 18.21 21.14 -4.33
C ALA A 309 19.55 21.45 -3.63
N PRO A 310 20.11 22.66 -3.77
CA PRO A 310 21.40 23.03 -3.20
C PRO A 310 21.30 23.40 -1.72
N PHE A 311 21.73 22.50 -0.83
CA PHE A 311 21.71 22.71 0.62
C PHE A 311 22.53 23.94 1.06
N ASP A 312 23.60 24.25 0.34
CA ASP A 312 24.47 25.42 0.55
C ASP A 312 23.70 26.73 0.32
N LEU A 313 22.93 26.85 -0.77
CA LEU A 313 22.11 28.05 -1.00
C LEU A 313 20.92 28.13 -0.04
N ILE A 314 20.28 27.00 0.26
CA ILE A 314 19.16 26.94 1.21
C ILE A 314 19.61 27.45 2.58
N THR A 315 20.80 27.04 3.05
CA THR A 315 21.31 27.42 4.38
C THR A 315 22.13 28.73 4.39
N ALA A 316 22.43 29.33 3.23
CA ALA A 316 23.33 30.49 3.12
C ALA A 316 22.89 31.71 3.93
N ASN A 317 21.57 31.97 4.03
CA ASN A 317 21.05 33.09 4.80
C ASN A 317 20.78 32.67 6.26
N SER A 318 21.49 33.30 7.20
CA SER A 318 21.32 33.07 8.63
C SER A 318 20.17 33.84 9.28
N THR A 319 19.57 34.85 8.62
CA THR A 319 18.54 35.72 9.20
C THR A 319 17.12 35.45 8.69
N TYR A 320 16.96 34.99 7.45
CA TYR A 320 15.66 34.66 6.89
C TYR A 320 15.75 33.52 5.86
N ARG A 321 14.91 32.50 6.02
CA ARG A 321 14.75 31.39 5.04
C ARG A 321 13.31 30.90 5.05
N ASP A 322 12.70 30.72 3.88
CA ASP A 322 11.32 30.21 3.71
C ASP A 322 11.22 28.98 2.80
N ILE A 323 12.38 28.43 2.41
CA ILE A 323 12.53 27.15 1.73
C ILE A 323 13.33 26.23 2.65
N PHE A 324 12.76 25.08 2.98
CA PHE A 324 13.39 24.04 3.81
C PHE A 324 13.93 22.91 2.94
N PHE A 325 14.84 22.10 3.49
CA PHE A 325 15.42 20.95 2.78
C PHE A 325 14.64 19.64 3.05
N ASP A 326 14.68 18.73 2.06
CA ASP A 326 14.35 17.32 2.22
C ASP A 326 15.63 16.53 2.54
N ALA A 327 15.85 16.25 3.83
CA ALA A 327 17.08 15.62 4.30
C ALA A 327 17.20 14.14 3.88
N PRO A 328 18.41 13.62 3.66
CA PRO A 328 18.63 12.21 3.35
C PRO A 328 18.44 11.33 4.61
N LEU A 329 17.28 10.68 4.73
CA LEU A 329 16.85 9.94 5.93
C LEU A 329 17.75 8.76 6.30
N ASP A 330 18.46 8.15 5.33
CA ASP A 330 19.45 7.09 5.60
C ASP A 330 20.67 7.62 6.37
N LYS A 331 21.12 8.84 6.08
CA LYS A 331 22.31 9.42 6.73
C LYS A 331 22.07 9.84 8.18
N LEU A 332 20.83 10.17 8.55
CA LEU A 332 20.49 10.57 9.93
C LEU A 332 20.76 9.47 10.96
N VAL A 333 20.80 8.21 10.52
CA VAL A 333 21.16 7.04 11.34
C VAL A 333 22.67 6.80 11.36
N GLU A 334 23.36 7.03 10.24
CA GLU A 334 24.83 6.89 10.14
C GLU A 334 25.56 7.93 11.01
N GLU A 335 25.05 9.15 11.15
CA GLU A 335 25.56 10.15 12.11
C GLU A 335 25.59 9.62 13.56
N SER A 336 24.65 8.75 13.92
CA SER A 336 24.55 8.12 15.25
C SER A 336 25.57 6.99 15.46
N SER A 337 26.22 6.52 14.39
CA SER A 337 27.00 5.28 14.36
C SER A 337 28.29 5.44 13.54
N SER A 338 29.31 5.99 14.20
CA SER A 338 30.65 6.26 13.66
C SER A 338 31.26 5.11 12.85
N SER A 339 30.99 5.10 11.54
CA SER A 339 31.65 4.23 10.56
C SER A 339 31.67 4.90 9.18
N THR A 340 32.79 5.55 8.87
CA THR A 340 32.98 6.27 7.61
C THR A 340 33.08 5.28 6.44
N THR A 341 31.98 5.03 5.72
CA THR A 341 32.01 4.35 4.42
C THR A 341 31.48 5.25 3.31
N THR A 342 32.42 5.83 2.57
CA THR A 342 32.20 6.77 1.47
C THR A 342 31.79 6.04 0.19
N SER A 343 30.61 5.41 0.18
CA SER A 343 29.98 5.04 -1.08
C SER A 343 29.56 6.31 -1.83
N LYS A 344 29.89 6.38 -3.13
CA LYS A 344 29.17 7.25 -4.06
C LYS A 344 27.70 6.80 -4.02
N ARG A 345 26.79 7.71 -3.68
CA ARG A 345 25.37 7.43 -3.50
C ARG A 345 24.56 8.42 -4.32
N ASP A 346 24.03 7.95 -5.43
CA ASP A 346 23.07 8.70 -6.25
C ASP A 346 21.74 8.77 -5.49
N GLY A 347 21.34 9.97 -5.07
CA GLY A 347 20.15 10.19 -4.27
C GLY A 347 19.90 11.67 -3.96
N GLN A 348 18.63 12.01 -3.75
CA GLN A 348 18.20 13.35 -3.34
C GLN A 348 18.82 13.75 -1.99
N GLY A 349 18.87 15.05 -1.71
CA GLY A 349 19.37 15.54 -0.43
C GLY A 349 20.90 15.50 -0.30
N THR A 350 21.63 15.58 -1.43
CA THR A 350 23.11 15.47 -1.46
C THR A 350 23.82 16.69 -2.05
N VAL A 351 23.17 17.45 -2.94
CA VAL A 351 23.75 18.67 -3.55
C VAL A 351 23.97 19.75 -2.48
N GLY A 352 25.13 20.41 -2.50
CA GLY A 352 25.50 21.41 -1.50
C GLY A 352 25.86 20.86 -0.11
N THR A 353 25.76 19.54 0.12
CA THR A 353 26.05 18.95 1.44
C THR A 353 27.54 18.69 1.64
N THR A 354 27.97 18.75 2.90
CA THR A 354 29.35 18.47 3.34
C THR A 354 29.33 17.37 4.41
N PRO A 355 30.47 16.73 4.75
CA PRO A 355 30.55 15.79 5.87
C PRO A 355 30.21 16.39 7.25
N THR A 356 30.11 17.72 7.34
CA THR A 356 29.73 18.49 8.53
C THR A 356 28.35 19.14 8.42
N SER A 357 27.59 18.87 7.35
CA SER A 357 26.19 19.30 7.25
C SER A 357 25.37 18.59 8.32
N HIS A 358 24.51 19.34 9.00
CA HIS A 358 23.57 18.83 10.00
C HIS A 358 22.14 19.14 9.52
N PHE A 359 21.22 18.23 9.81
CA PHE A 359 19.82 18.36 9.40
C PHE A 359 18.94 18.42 10.65
N ASP A 360 18.22 19.53 10.81
CA ASP A 360 17.26 19.74 11.90
C ASP A 360 16.10 20.62 11.43
N SER A 361 15.10 20.80 12.30
CA SER A 361 13.90 21.58 12.01
C SER A 361 14.13 23.04 11.63
N THR A 362 15.33 23.61 11.81
CA THR A 362 15.67 24.99 11.41
C THR A 362 16.09 25.11 9.94
N ASN A 363 16.48 23.99 9.30
CA ASN A 363 16.97 23.96 7.93
C ASN A 363 16.25 22.94 7.03
N SER A 364 15.66 21.91 7.62
CA SER A 364 14.97 20.80 6.95
C SER A 364 13.56 20.64 7.52
N TYR A 365 12.65 20.05 6.74
CA TYR A 365 11.30 19.72 7.18
C TYR A 365 10.98 18.24 6.98
N TYR A 366 11.28 17.74 5.78
CA TYR A 366 11.23 16.31 5.49
C TYR A 366 12.60 15.66 5.71
N ALA A 367 12.54 14.35 5.95
CA ALA A 367 13.65 13.45 5.76
C ALA A 367 13.15 12.27 4.91
N SER A 368 13.59 12.16 3.66
CA SER A 368 13.11 11.17 2.70
C SER A 368 14.13 10.09 2.36
N VAL A 369 13.66 8.90 2.00
CA VAL A 369 14.49 7.86 1.36
C VAL A 369 13.68 6.97 0.41
N ASN A 370 14.37 6.37 -0.57
CA ASN A 370 13.81 5.33 -1.42
C ASN A 370 13.59 4.04 -0.61
N PHE A 371 12.33 3.58 -0.53
CA PHE A 371 11.95 2.35 0.15
C PHE A 371 12.63 1.12 -0.48
N GLY A 372 12.62 1.01 -1.81
CA GLY A 372 13.15 -0.13 -2.57
C GLY A 372 14.65 -0.35 -2.40
N THR A 373 15.47 0.71 -2.37
CA THR A 373 16.93 0.57 -2.14
C THR A 373 17.29 0.43 -0.66
N THR A 374 16.44 0.97 0.24
CA THR A 374 16.72 1.02 1.69
C THR A 374 16.24 -0.21 2.44
N VAL A 375 14.97 -0.58 2.22
CA VAL A 375 14.30 -1.72 2.87
C VAL A 375 14.48 -2.97 2.00
N GLY A 376 14.40 -2.83 0.67
CA GLY A 376 14.54 -3.95 -0.24
C GLY A 376 13.29 -4.82 -0.35
N TRP A 377 13.48 -6.05 -0.85
CA TRP A 377 12.40 -6.99 -1.10
C TRP A 377 11.80 -7.56 0.20
N LEU A 378 10.47 -7.63 0.27
CA LEU A 378 9.74 -8.20 1.41
C LEU A 378 9.36 -9.66 1.12
N TRP A 379 10.06 -10.60 1.74
CA TRP A 379 9.76 -12.03 1.59
C TRP A 379 8.37 -12.35 2.15
N PHE A 380 7.55 -13.02 1.32
CA PHE A 380 6.13 -13.28 1.58
C PHE A 380 5.30 -12.02 1.93
N GLY A 381 5.78 -10.83 1.53
CA GLY A 381 5.16 -9.56 1.88
C GLY A 381 5.28 -9.19 3.36
N HIS A 382 6.31 -9.67 4.06
CA HIS A 382 6.60 -9.30 5.45
C HIS A 382 7.95 -8.60 5.57
N PHE A 383 8.05 -7.65 6.50
CA PHE A 383 9.33 -7.13 6.95
C PHE A 383 10.05 -8.22 7.75
N SER A 384 11.31 -8.47 7.43
CA SER A 384 12.22 -9.16 8.35
C SER A 384 12.54 -8.25 9.54
N GLU A 385 12.95 -8.84 10.67
CA GLU A 385 13.32 -8.09 11.87
C GLU A 385 14.38 -7.01 11.59
N ALA A 386 15.39 -7.33 10.77
CA ALA A 386 16.43 -6.37 10.37
C ALA A 386 15.89 -5.20 9.52
N GLN A 387 14.94 -5.47 8.61
CA GLN A 387 14.27 -4.42 7.83
C GLN A 387 13.43 -3.51 8.73
N LEU A 388 12.70 -4.10 9.68
CA LEU A 388 11.83 -3.37 10.61
C LEU A 388 12.64 -2.52 11.60
N GLN A 389 13.74 -3.06 12.13
CA GLN A 389 14.70 -2.31 12.95
C GLN A 389 15.31 -1.13 12.20
N LYS A 390 15.63 -1.30 10.90
CA LYS A 390 16.14 -0.22 10.06
C LYS A 390 15.11 0.90 9.88
N VAL A 391 13.86 0.55 9.57
CA VAL A 391 12.74 1.51 9.44
C VAL A 391 12.52 2.28 10.74
N ARG A 392 12.49 1.58 11.89
CA ARG A 392 12.38 2.18 13.23
C ARG A 392 13.52 3.17 13.50
N ALA A 393 14.76 2.76 13.28
CA ALA A 393 15.93 3.59 13.51
C ALA A 393 15.89 4.87 12.65
N GLN A 394 15.47 4.76 11.38
CA GLN A 394 15.31 5.89 10.47
C GLN A 394 14.20 6.85 10.93
N ILE A 395 12.99 6.35 11.21
CA ILE A 395 11.87 7.18 11.68
C ILE A 395 12.25 7.94 12.96
N HIS A 396 12.82 7.24 13.94
CA HIS A 396 13.26 7.82 15.20
C HIS A 396 14.39 8.85 15.02
N ALA A 397 15.35 8.60 14.13
CA ALA A 397 16.44 9.56 13.85
C ALA A 397 15.94 10.87 13.21
N ALA A 398 14.88 10.81 12.40
CA ALA A 398 14.18 12.00 11.90
C ALA A 398 13.38 12.71 12.99
N GLU A 399 12.61 11.96 13.79
CA GLU A 399 11.80 12.51 14.89
C GLU A 399 12.66 13.26 15.92
N GLN A 400 13.82 12.70 16.31
CA GLN A 400 14.79 13.34 17.20
C GLN A 400 15.33 14.68 16.67
N ARG A 401 15.33 14.88 15.35
CA ARG A 401 15.75 16.12 14.67
C ARG A 401 14.57 17.06 14.37
N GLY A 402 13.35 16.69 14.77
CA GLY A 402 12.12 17.42 14.49
C GLY A 402 11.57 17.26 13.06
N LEU A 403 12.15 16.34 12.28
CA LEU A 403 11.85 16.14 10.86
C LEU A 403 10.72 15.12 10.66
N LYS A 404 10.03 15.18 9.51
CA LYS A 404 9.02 14.18 9.13
C LYS A 404 9.63 13.16 8.17
N SER A 405 9.67 11.90 8.60
CA SER A 405 10.14 10.78 7.77
C SER A 405 9.17 10.50 6.61
N ARG A 406 9.72 10.24 5.41
CA ARG A 406 8.96 9.87 4.19
C ARG A 406 9.68 8.74 3.45
N TYR A 407 8.93 7.75 2.95
CA TYR A 407 9.46 6.65 2.14
C TYR A 407 8.84 6.67 0.74
N TRP A 408 9.62 7.05 -0.27
CA TRP A 408 9.19 7.07 -1.68
C TRP A 408 9.56 5.78 -2.42
N SER A 409 8.99 5.53 -3.59
CA SER A 409 9.11 4.24 -4.32
C SER A 409 8.72 3.00 -3.50
N ALA A 410 7.77 3.12 -2.58
CA ALA A 410 7.13 1.94 -1.98
C ALA A 410 6.32 1.15 -3.03
N PRO A 411 6.18 -0.18 -2.91
CA PRO A 411 5.40 -1.00 -3.83
C PRO A 411 3.95 -0.51 -3.97
N LYS A 412 3.56 -0.11 -5.19
CA LYS A 412 2.20 0.36 -5.53
C LYS A 412 1.23 -0.79 -5.80
N TRP A 413 1.75 -1.92 -6.27
CA TRP A 413 1.01 -3.16 -6.53
C TRP A 413 1.87 -4.35 -6.08
N PRO A 414 1.27 -5.42 -5.50
CA PRO A 414 -0.16 -5.60 -5.30
C PRO A 414 -0.77 -4.79 -4.16
N ILE A 415 -2.07 -4.49 -4.24
CA ILE A 415 -2.77 -3.63 -3.27
C ILE A 415 -2.64 -4.20 -1.84
N GLY A 416 -2.80 -5.51 -1.66
CA GLY A 416 -2.62 -6.14 -0.34
C GLY A 416 -1.21 -6.01 0.25
N LEU A 417 -0.17 -5.98 -0.59
CA LEU A 417 1.20 -5.73 -0.16
C LEU A 417 1.41 -4.25 0.20
N ARG A 418 0.97 -3.34 -0.68
CA ARG A 418 0.99 -1.89 -0.48
C ARG A 418 0.33 -1.50 0.84
N ASN A 419 -0.92 -1.94 1.04
CA ASN A 419 -1.72 -1.67 2.23
C ASN A 419 -1.03 -2.17 3.51
N ARG A 420 -0.40 -3.35 3.47
CA ARG A 420 0.38 -3.86 4.60
C ARG A 420 1.64 -3.04 4.88
N ILE A 421 2.35 -2.58 3.84
CA ILE A 421 3.50 -1.69 3.99
C ILE A 421 3.07 -0.36 4.61
N TRP A 422 1.98 0.23 4.13
CA TRP A 422 1.39 1.44 4.69
C TRP A 422 1.02 1.25 6.16
N ASN A 423 0.34 0.16 6.51
CA ASN A 423 -0.01 -0.14 7.90
C ASN A 423 1.22 -0.19 8.80
N VAL A 424 2.27 -0.95 8.42
CA VAL A 424 3.51 -1.02 9.21
C VAL A 424 4.20 0.34 9.30
N LEU A 425 4.29 1.11 8.20
CA LEU A 425 4.92 2.43 8.26
C LEU A 425 4.17 3.39 9.19
N VAL A 426 2.83 3.34 9.22
CA VAL A 426 2.02 4.15 10.13
C VAL A 426 2.12 3.67 11.58
N GLU A 427 2.06 2.36 11.83
CA GLU A 427 2.26 1.75 13.16
C GLU A 427 3.64 2.08 13.75
N GLU A 428 4.68 2.16 12.92
CA GLU A 428 6.04 2.56 13.33
C GLU A 428 6.23 4.09 13.38
N GLY A 429 5.19 4.88 13.09
CA GLY A 429 5.19 6.33 13.28
C GLY A 429 5.80 7.16 12.15
N VAL A 430 5.69 6.72 10.88
CA VAL A 430 6.14 7.50 9.72
C VAL A 430 5.53 8.92 9.72
N GLY A 431 6.34 9.92 9.38
CA GLY A 431 5.89 11.32 9.38
C GLY A 431 4.87 11.62 8.29
N TYR A 432 5.09 11.10 7.07
CA TYR A 432 4.19 11.22 5.93
C TYR A 432 4.11 9.91 5.13
N LEU A 433 2.90 9.51 4.74
CA LEU A 433 2.68 8.39 3.82
C LEU A 433 2.76 8.87 2.37
N ASN A 434 3.60 8.24 1.54
CA ASN A 434 3.81 8.69 0.15
C ASN A 434 3.15 7.75 -0.86
N GLY A 435 2.38 8.29 -1.81
CA GLY A 435 1.76 7.48 -2.86
C GLY A 435 0.87 8.26 -3.82
N ASP A 436 0.33 7.54 -4.83
CA ASP A 436 -0.55 8.14 -5.84
C ASP A 436 -2.05 7.80 -5.62
N ASP A 437 -2.37 6.72 -4.90
CA ASP A 437 -3.75 6.35 -4.52
C ASP A 437 -4.17 7.15 -3.29
N LEU A 438 -4.67 8.36 -3.55
CA LEU A 438 -5.05 9.33 -2.53
C LEU A 438 -6.15 8.80 -1.61
N LYS A 439 -7.27 8.34 -2.20
CA LYS A 439 -8.39 7.71 -1.48
C LYS A 439 -7.88 6.59 -0.57
N GLY A 440 -7.08 5.67 -1.13
CA GLY A 440 -6.48 4.58 -0.36
C GLY A 440 -5.67 5.10 0.82
N MET A 441 -4.81 6.10 0.65
CA MET A 441 -4.00 6.66 1.75
C MET A 441 -4.85 7.38 2.82
N THR A 442 -5.97 8.00 2.45
CA THR A 442 -6.74 8.87 3.35
C THR A 442 -7.88 8.16 4.06
N GLU A 443 -8.35 7.02 3.55
CA GLU A 443 -9.29 6.15 4.27
C GLU A 443 -8.70 5.55 5.56
N LEU A 444 -7.37 5.43 5.66
CA LEU A 444 -6.59 4.94 6.82
C LEU A 444 -7.00 3.56 7.38
N ASN A 445 -7.95 2.88 6.72
CA ASN A 445 -8.43 1.54 7.04
C ASN A 445 -7.97 0.59 5.93
N TRP A 446 -6.83 -0.06 6.17
CA TRP A 446 -6.17 -0.95 5.22
C TRP A 446 -6.33 -2.42 5.53
N ASP A 447 -7.12 -2.75 6.55
CA ASP A 447 -7.48 -4.12 6.87
C ASP A 447 -8.15 -4.78 5.68
N VAL A 448 -7.73 -6.01 5.37
CA VAL A 448 -8.36 -6.81 4.33
C VAL A 448 -9.81 -7.04 4.75
N ARG A 449 -10.78 -6.44 4.04
CA ARG A 449 -12.21 -6.70 4.21
C ARG A 449 -12.48 -8.19 4.03
N ARG A 450 -12.48 -8.92 5.13
CA ARG A 450 -12.84 -10.34 5.19
C ARG A 450 -14.34 -10.46 4.97
N HIS A 451 -14.77 -10.49 3.71
CA HIS A 451 -16.11 -10.93 3.33
C HIS A 451 -16.28 -12.44 3.61
N TRP A 452 -16.35 -12.78 4.89
CA TRP A 452 -16.74 -14.10 5.39
C TRP A 452 -18.05 -13.95 6.16
N SER A 453 -19.14 -14.38 5.50
CA SER A 453 -20.43 -14.75 6.08
C SER A 453 -21.11 -13.77 7.05
N ALA A 454 -21.93 -12.89 6.48
CA ALA A 454 -23.21 -12.50 7.09
C ALA A 454 -24.32 -12.70 6.03
N TRP A 455 -24.82 -13.93 5.94
CA TRP A 455 -26.19 -14.18 5.48
C TRP A 455 -27.05 -14.35 6.75
N PRO A 456 -28.32 -13.89 6.74
CA PRO A 456 -29.17 -13.83 7.93
C PRO A 456 -29.57 -15.20 8.49
#